data_AF-A0A448V3F1-F1
#
_entry.id   AF-A0A448V3F1-F1
#
_cell.length_a   1.000
_cell.length_b   1.000
_cell.length_c   1.000
_cell.angle_alpha   90.00
_cell.angle_beta   90.00
_cell.angle_gamma   90.00
#
_symmetry.space_group_name_H-M   'P 1'
#
loop_
_entity.id
_entity.type
_entity.pdbx_description
1 polymer ?
#
loop_
_entity_poly.entity_id
_entity_poly.type
_entity_poly.pdbx_seq_one_letter_code
_entity_poly.pdbx_strand_id
1 'polypeptide(L)'
;MKRKILRIASGQAGIDGAGVALKNVMGRSTMYDADPLLLLDAFDSSDPAEYEKGFPMHPHRGIETISYVVEGTMVHKDSLGNEDAVSDGGVQWMTAGSGIFHEEMMPAVKRLYGVQLWLNLAKKDKFAPPAYKAIDSAEIEDIPFDGGHLRLLAGEYDGHTGFQSPYQPVNYYDVHIEPGRKFTTKVDSDAAITVFALRGAVQIGGETLPHFEAAILTEGDKLVLENPGGEEISVLVFQSQKIGEPIAWRPGPIVMNTEEELDTAYDEVRNGGFIKEKIHMEK
;
A
#
# COMPACT_ATOMS: atom_id res chain seq x y z
N MET A 1 -3.92 -1.14 -26.42
CA MET A 1 -3.03 0.03 -26.27
C MET A 1 -2.08 -0.18 -25.09
N LYS A 2 -0.75 -0.05 -25.28
CA LYS A 2 0.21 -0.15 -24.17
C LYS A 2 0.12 1.09 -23.27
N ARG A 3 0.06 0.88 -21.96
CA ARG A 3 0.15 1.95 -20.96
C ARG A 3 1.54 2.58 -20.95
N LYS A 4 1.59 3.86 -20.60
CA LYS A 4 2.81 4.66 -20.42
C LYS A 4 2.79 5.35 -19.07
N ILE A 5 3.93 5.93 -18.67
CA ILE A 5 4.00 6.77 -17.48
C ILE A 5 3.20 8.06 -17.75
N LEU A 6 2.22 8.35 -16.89
CA LEU A 6 1.50 9.62 -16.88
C LEU A 6 2.24 10.62 -15.97
N ARG A 7 2.63 10.15 -14.78
CA ARG A 7 3.29 10.96 -13.75
C ARG A 7 4.23 10.09 -12.93
N ILE A 8 5.44 10.59 -12.68
CA ILE A 8 6.35 10.02 -11.70
C ILE A 8 6.17 10.76 -10.38
N ALA A 9 6.07 10.00 -9.29
CA ALA A 9 6.12 10.48 -7.92
C ALA A 9 7.48 10.09 -7.32
N SER A 10 8.38 11.07 -7.24
CA SER A 10 9.71 10.90 -6.67
C SER A 10 9.63 11.00 -5.15
N GLY A 11 10.06 9.96 -4.46
CA GLY A 11 9.98 9.95 -3.00
C GLY A 11 10.98 10.88 -2.32
N GLN A 12 10.56 11.45 -1.21
CA GLN A 12 11.36 12.35 -0.38
C GLN A 12 11.70 11.67 0.94
N ALA A 13 12.92 11.87 1.44
CA ALA A 13 13.28 11.42 2.78
C ALA A 13 12.36 12.11 3.81
N GLY A 14 11.80 11.32 4.71
CA GLY A 14 10.83 11.75 5.71
C GLY A 14 11.11 11.11 7.06
N ILE A 15 10.49 11.69 8.08
CA ILE A 15 10.47 11.16 9.45
C ILE A 15 9.02 11.22 9.92
N ASP A 16 8.51 10.10 10.41
CA ASP A 16 7.16 10.00 10.94
C ASP A 16 7.13 9.17 12.25
N GLY A 17 5.96 9.03 12.87
CA GLY A 17 5.80 8.32 14.14
C GLY A 17 6.69 8.87 15.24
N ALA A 18 7.37 7.98 15.96
CA ALA A 18 8.32 8.34 17.02
C ALA A 18 9.77 8.53 16.53
N GLY A 19 9.94 8.91 15.25
CA GLY A 19 11.25 9.13 14.63
C GLY A 19 11.63 8.09 13.58
N VAL A 20 10.63 7.44 12.96
CA VAL A 20 10.82 6.43 11.93
C VAL A 20 11.29 7.10 10.64
N ALA A 21 12.48 6.76 10.17
CA ALA A 21 12.99 7.20 8.88
C ALA A 21 12.33 6.40 7.76
N LEU A 22 11.82 7.09 6.76
CA LEU A 22 11.14 6.50 5.62
C LEU A 22 11.30 7.39 4.38
N LYS A 23 10.81 6.90 3.23
CA LYS A 23 10.70 7.68 2.01
C LYS A 23 9.23 7.90 1.68
N ASN A 24 8.75 9.14 1.75
CA ASN A 24 7.40 9.50 1.35
C ASN A 24 7.32 9.61 -0.18
N VAL A 25 6.68 8.65 -0.84
CA VAL A 25 6.64 8.55 -2.31
C VAL A 25 5.37 9.16 -2.88
N MET A 26 4.22 8.83 -2.29
CA MET A 26 2.91 9.36 -2.69
C MET A 26 2.16 9.89 -1.49
N GLY A 27 1.25 10.84 -1.73
CA GLY A 27 0.44 11.45 -0.69
C GLY A 27 -0.60 12.39 -1.26
N ARG A 28 -0.95 13.43 -0.49
CA ARG A 28 -2.00 14.41 -0.86
C ARG A 28 -1.84 15.04 -2.25
N SER A 29 -0.62 15.20 -2.76
CA SER A 29 -0.37 15.79 -4.08
C SER A 29 -0.63 14.83 -5.25
N THR A 30 -0.82 13.53 -4.99
CA THR A 30 -1.07 12.47 -5.97
C THR A 30 -2.44 11.82 -5.80
N MET A 31 -3.18 12.11 -4.72
CA MET A 31 -4.39 11.38 -4.30
C MET A 31 -5.50 11.28 -5.36
N TYR A 32 -5.63 12.26 -6.26
CA TYR A 32 -6.62 12.20 -7.36
C TYR A 32 -6.10 11.48 -8.60
N ASP A 33 -4.79 11.57 -8.87
CA ASP A 33 -4.18 10.90 -10.02
C ASP A 33 -4.05 9.39 -9.76
N ALA A 34 -3.81 9.02 -8.50
CA ALA A 34 -3.59 7.64 -8.05
C ALA A 34 -4.83 6.99 -7.41
N ASP A 35 -6.00 7.66 -7.41
CA ASP A 35 -7.26 7.14 -6.86
C ASP A 35 -7.48 5.68 -7.26
N PRO A 36 -7.65 4.75 -6.30
CA PRO A 36 -7.89 4.94 -4.86
C PRO A 36 -6.67 4.93 -3.93
N LEU A 37 -5.45 4.79 -4.46
CA LEU A 37 -4.23 4.79 -3.67
C LEU A 37 -3.86 6.22 -3.23
N LEU A 38 -3.87 6.45 -1.92
CA LEU A 38 -3.68 7.77 -1.32
C LEU A 38 -2.23 8.06 -0.94
N LEU A 39 -1.56 7.06 -0.36
CA LEU A 39 -0.24 7.18 0.24
C LEU A 39 0.61 5.96 -0.14
N LEU A 40 1.89 6.19 -0.35
CA LEU A 40 2.92 5.15 -0.39
C LEU A 40 4.14 5.69 0.32
N ASP A 41 4.48 5.05 1.42
CA ASP A 41 5.74 5.23 2.12
C ASP A 41 6.58 3.97 1.96
N ALA A 42 7.87 4.15 1.73
CA ALA A 42 8.82 3.05 1.57
C ALA A 42 9.84 3.03 2.70
N PHE A 43 10.14 1.83 3.20
CA PHE A 43 11.12 1.57 4.24
C PHE A 43 12.32 0.84 3.64
N ASP A 44 13.53 1.28 3.97
CA ASP A 44 14.77 0.55 3.70
C ASP A 44 15.84 1.00 4.69
N SER A 45 15.92 0.31 5.83
CA SER A 45 16.94 0.61 6.84
C SER A 45 17.51 -0.66 7.46
N SER A 46 18.82 -0.66 7.67
CA SER A 46 19.53 -1.67 8.45
C SER A 46 19.98 -1.14 9.81
N ASP A 47 19.57 0.08 10.18
CA ASP A 47 19.84 0.68 11.49
C ASP A 47 18.54 0.71 12.33
N PRO A 48 18.39 -0.18 13.33
CA PRO A 48 17.22 -0.18 14.20
C PRO A 48 16.90 1.17 14.85
N ALA A 49 17.91 2.02 15.12
CA ALA A 49 17.66 3.34 15.71
C ALA A 49 16.79 4.25 14.83
N GLU A 50 16.73 3.97 13.52
CA GLU A 50 15.91 4.68 12.56
C GLU A 50 14.45 4.22 12.52
N TYR A 51 14.06 3.11 13.16
CA TYR A 51 12.69 2.59 13.05
C TYR A 51 12.11 1.94 14.32
N GLU A 52 12.93 1.51 15.28
CA GLU A 52 12.47 0.65 16.40
C GLU A 52 11.46 1.30 17.34
N LYS A 53 11.41 2.64 17.35
CA LYS A 53 10.43 3.41 18.12
C LYS A 53 9.02 3.36 17.52
N GLY A 54 8.92 2.93 16.25
CA GLY A 54 7.67 2.69 15.56
C GLY A 54 6.75 3.90 15.45
N PHE A 55 5.49 3.60 15.27
CA PHE A 55 4.37 4.53 15.22
C PHE A 55 3.52 4.30 16.46
N PRO A 56 3.68 5.11 17.53
CA PRO A 56 2.87 4.99 18.73
C PRO A 56 1.38 5.16 18.44
N MET A 57 0.55 4.79 19.42
CA MET A 57 -0.92 4.85 19.33
C MET A 57 -1.44 6.11 18.63
N HIS A 58 -2.03 5.93 17.44
CA HIS A 58 -2.55 6.99 16.58
C HIS A 58 -3.87 6.56 15.91
N PRO A 59 -4.75 7.52 15.56
CA PRO A 59 -6.05 7.19 14.98
C PRO A 59 -5.99 7.02 13.46
N HIS A 60 -6.82 6.17 12.87
CA HIS A 60 -7.19 6.19 11.44
C HIS A 60 -8.71 6.12 11.25
N ARG A 61 -9.22 6.70 10.16
CA ARG A 61 -10.62 6.55 9.72
C ARG A 61 -10.75 6.78 8.20
N GLY A 62 -11.65 6.03 7.58
CA GLY A 62 -12.07 6.20 6.19
C GLY A 62 -11.09 5.67 5.14
N ILE A 63 -10.12 4.85 5.57
CA ILE A 63 -9.10 4.20 4.75
C ILE A 63 -8.93 2.74 5.13
N GLU A 64 -8.18 2.02 4.30
CA GLU A 64 -7.46 0.81 4.67
C GLU A 64 -5.95 1.11 4.64
N THR A 65 -5.18 0.51 5.54
CA THR A 65 -3.71 0.53 5.50
C THR A 65 -3.20 -0.84 5.11
N ILE A 66 -2.19 -0.88 4.24
CA ILE A 66 -1.60 -2.11 3.74
C ILE A 66 -0.09 -2.03 3.94
N SER A 67 0.45 -2.88 4.79
CA SER A 67 1.89 -2.98 5.06
C SER A 67 2.44 -4.24 4.41
N TYR A 68 3.25 -4.10 3.37
CA TYR A 68 3.98 -5.22 2.75
C TYR A 68 5.41 -5.24 3.28
N VAL A 69 5.73 -6.24 4.09
CA VAL A 69 7.04 -6.41 4.73
C VAL A 69 7.86 -7.37 3.87
N VAL A 70 8.75 -6.83 3.04
CA VAL A 70 9.62 -7.63 2.17
C VAL A 70 10.70 -8.32 3.00
N GLU A 71 11.35 -7.57 3.90
CA GLU A 71 12.26 -8.07 4.92
C GLU A 71 11.99 -7.36 6.26
N GLY A 72 12.02 -8.09 7.35
CA GLY A 72 11.83 -7.59 8.70
C GLY A 72 10.55 -8.09 9.35
N THR A 73 10.04 -7.33 10.31
CA THR A 73 8.79 -7.64 11.02
C THR A 73 8.12 -6.35 11.48
N MET A 74 6.80 -6.32 11.42
CA MET A 74 5.98 -5.22 11.90
C MET A 74 4.84 -5.79 12.76
N VAL A 75 4.76 -5.31 14.01
CA VAL A 75 3.77 -5.71 15.00
C VAL A 75 2.75 -4.61 15.12
N HIS A 76 1.48 -4.94 14.90
CA HIS A 76 0.36 -4.02 14.98
C HIS A 76 -0.44 -4.34 16.22
N LYS A 77 -0.82 -3.30 16.96
CA LYS A 77 -1.63 -3.44 18.15
C LYS A 77 -2.64 -2.33 18.24
N ASP A 78 -3.89 -2.67 18.56
CA ASP A 78 -4.94 -1.68 18.69
C ASP A 78 -5.29 -1.33 20.14
N SER A 79 -6.05 -0.25 20.28
CA SER A 79 -6.57 0.22 21.57
C SER A 79 -7.57 -0.72 22.25
N LEU A 80 -8.07 -1.74 21.56
CA LEU A 80 -8.98 -2.76 22.10
C LEU A 80 -8.23 -4.02 22.55
N GLY A 81 -6.92 -4.07 22.37
CA GLY A 81 -6.06 -5.16 22.81
C GLY A 81 -5.86 -6.27 21.78
N ASN A 82 -6.28 -6.09 20.52
CA ASN A 82 -5.85 -7.01 19.47
C ASN A 82 -4.40 -6.71 19.09
N GLU A 83 -3.66 -7.76 18.76
CA GLU A 83 -2.26 -7.69 18.35
C GLU A 83 -2.04 -8.71 17.24
N ASP A 84 -1.34 -8.30 16.20
CA ASP A 84 -0.97 -9.16 15.08
C ASP A 84 0.42 -8.77 14.56
N ALA A 85 1.13 -9.71 13.95
CA ALA A 85 2.46 -9.46 13.43
C ALA A 85 2.60 -10.03 12.02
N VAL A 86 3.25 -9.26 11.15
CA VAL A 86 3.62 -9.69 9.81
C VAL A 86 5.13 -9.64 9.67
N SER A 87 5.71 -10.69 9.10
CA SER A 87 7.16 -10.86 8.90
C SER A 87 7.49 -10.97 7.41
N ASP A 88 8.76 -11.26 7.10
CA ASP A 88 9.32 -11.47 5.76
C ASP A 88 8.31 -12.03 4.73
N GLY A 89 8.08 -11.24 3.68
CA GLY A 89 7.22 -11.56 2.55
C GLY A 89 5.72 -11.50 2.82
N GLY A 90 5.28 -11.16 4.04
CA GLY A 90 3.87 -11.09 4.41
C GLY A 90 3.23 -9.72 4.18
N VAL A 91 1.90 -9.69 4.21
CA VAL A 91 1.09 -8.46 4.13
C VAL A 91 0.20 -8.34 5.36
N GLN A 92 0.16 -7.15 5.94
CA GLN A 92 -0.87 -6.77 6.90
C GLN A 92 -1.86 -5.84 6.20
N TRP A 93 -3.14 -6.19 6.28
CA TRP A 93 -4.24 -5.41 5.72
C TRP A 93 -5.17 -4.99 6.85
N MET A 94 -5.28 -3.70 7.11
CA MET A 94 -6.15 -3.15 8.14
C MET A 94 -7.20 -2.24 7.52
N THR A 95 -8.47 -2.59 7.71
CA THR A 95 -9.57 -1.65 7.46
C THR A 95 -9.70 -0.76 8.70
N ALA A 96 -9.45 0.55 8.56
CA ALA A 96 -9.71 1.50 9.64
C ALA A 96 -11.20 1.84 9.74
N GLY A 97 -11.88 1.94 8.59
CA GLY A 97 -13.32 2.15 8.50
C GLY A 97 -13.79 3.29 9.40
N SER A 98 -14.76 3.02 10.26
CA SER A 98 -15.38 3.97 11.20
C SER A 98 -14.46 4.57 12.25
N GLY A 99 -13.25 4.07 12.44
CA GLY A 99 -12.29 4.63 13.38
C GLY A 99 -11.59 3.57 14.21
N ILE A 100 -10.26 3.62 14.21
CA ILE A 100 -9.40 2.77 15.03
C ILE A 100 -8.28 3.62 15.64
N PHE A 101 -7.85 3.28 16.85
CA PHE A 101 -6.55 3.70 17.38
C PHE A 101 -5.64 2.47 17.39
N HIS A 102 -4.47 2.59 16.79
CA HIS A 102 -3.48 1.51 16.73
C HIS A 102 -2.04 2.02 16.82
N GLU A 103 -1.12 1.12 17.12
CA GLU A 103 0.32 1.34 17.08
C GLU A 103 0.98 0.29 16.18
N GLU A 104 2.07 0.67 15.54
CA GLU A 104 2.85 -0.16 14.63
C GLU A 104 4.30 -0.15 15.12
N MET A 105 4.75 -1.26 15.68
CA MET A 105 6.07 -1.40 16.29
C MET A 105 6.94 -2.33 15.44
N MET A 106 8.13 -1.86 15.07
CA MET A 106 9.08 -2.62 14.25
C MET A 106 10.25 -3.07 15.14
N PRO A 107 10.28 -4.32 15.62
CA PRO A 107 11.38 -4.80 16.45
C PRO A 107 12.71 -4.72 15.69
N ALA A 108 13.82 -4.59 16.42
CA ALA A 108 15.15 -4.55 15.83
C ALA A 108 15.46 -5.83 15.04
N VAL A 109 15.62 -5.69 13.72
CA VAL A 109 15.90 -6.74 12.76
C VAL A 109 17.12 -6.37 11.91
N LYS A 110 17.60 -7.32 11.09
CA LYS A 110 18.75 -7.08 10.21
C LYS A 110 18.49 -5.95 9.20
N ARG A 111 17.27 -5.91 8.65
CA ARG A 111 16.81 -4.91 7.69
C ARG A 111 15.30 -4.81 7.81
N LEU A 112 14.77 -3.59 7.82
CA LEU A 112 13.37 -3.29 7.60
C LEU A 112 13.25 -2.80 6.15
N TYR A 113 12.60 -3.59 5.31
CA TYR A 113 12.44 -3.31 3.88
C TYR A 113 11.01 -3.61 3.47
N GLY A 114 10.34 -2.65 2.86
CA GLY A 114 8.93 -2.80 2.52
C GLY A 114 8.25 -1.48 2.21
N VAL A 115 6.92 -1.51 2.17
CA VAL A 115 6.10 -0.32 1.94
C VAL A 115 4.86 -0.32 2.83
N GLN A 116 4.34 0.87 3.11
CA GLN A 116 3.01 1.08 3.66
C GLN A 116 2.18 1.89 2.68
N LEU A 117 0.98 1.40 2.38
CA LEU A 117 0.02 2.00 1.46
C LEU A 117 -1.21 2.44 2.23
N TRP A 118 -1.81 3.56 1.86
CA TRP A 118 -3.18 3.88 2.26
C TRP A 118 -4.11 3.79 1.07
N LEU A 119 -5.14 2.98 1.22
CA LEU A 119 -6.21 2.81 0.25
C LEU A 119 -7.45 3.58 0.71
N ASN A 120 -7.99 4.42 -0.15
CA ASN A 120 -9.22 5.14 0.16
C ASN A 120 -10.41 4.17 0.22
N LEU A 121 -11.35 4.40 1.14
CA LEU A 121 -12.66 3.77 1.10
C LEU A 121 -13.67 4.68 0.41
N ALA A 122 -14.57 4.09 -0.37
CA ALA A 122 -15.72 4.80 -0.92
C ALA A 122 -16.62 5.32 0.21
N LYS A 123 -17.38 6.38 -0.04
CA LYS A 123 -18.20 7.08 0.97
C LYS A 123 -19.09 6.14 1.76
N LYS A 124 -19.70 5.18 1.07
CA LYS A 124 -20.59 4.17 1.68
C LYS A 124 -19.87 3.25 2.67
N ASP A 125 -18.55 3.06 2.52
CA ASP A 125 -17.73 2.11 3.27
C ASP A 125 -16.83 2.79 4.32
N LYS A 126 -16.71 4.12 4.32
CA LYS A 126 -15.87 4.88 5.28
C LYS A 126 -16.25 4.69 6.76
N PHE A 127 -17.42 4.12 7.04
CA PHE A 127 -17.88 3.79 8.38
C PHE A 127 -18.03 2.29 8.62
N ALA A 128 -17.40 1.45 7.80
CA ALA A 128 -17.38 0.02 8.05
C ALA A 128 -16.69 -0.32 9.38
N PRO A 129 -17.00 -1.47 10.00
CA PRO A 129 -16.29 -1.91 11.20
C PRO A 129 -14.78 -2.05 10.92
N PRO A 130 -13.91 -1.60 11.84
CA PRO A 130 -12.48 -1.80 11.65
C PRO A 130 -12.13 -3.30 11.74
N ALA A 131 -11.16 -3.72 10.94
CA ALA A 131 -10.76 -5.11 10.84
C ALA A 131 -9.27 -5.27 10.53
N TYR A 132 -8.71 -6.41 10.90
CA TYR A 132 -7.34 -6.82 10.54
C TYR A 132 -7.36 -8.15 9.79
N LYS A 133 -6.49 -8.24 8.80
CA LYS A 133 -6.09 -9.49 8.15
C LYS A 133 -4.57 -9.50 7.97
N ALA A 134 -3.89 -10.39 8.69
CA ALA A 134 -2.55 -10.82 8.32
C ALA A 134 -2.66 -11.88 7.21
N ILE A 135 -1.77 -11.74 6.22
CA ILE A 135 -1.58 -12.67 5.11
C ILE A 135 -0.13 -13.11 5.19
N ASP A 136 0.09 -14.30 5.70
CA ASP A 136 1.43 -14.85 5.85
C ASP A 136 2.06 -15.09 4.47
N SER A 137 3.39 -14.98 4.37
CA SER A 137 4.08 -15.26 3.11
C SER A 137 3.83 -16.67 2.57
N ALA A 138 3.40 -17.62 3.41
CA ALA A 138 3.03 -18.96 3.00
C ALA A 138 1.64 -19.05 2.33
N GLU A 139 0.78 -18.04 2.54
CA GLU A 139 -0.53 -17.91 1.90
C GLU A 139 -0.45 -17.15 0.56
N ILE A 140 0.66 -16.46 0.30
CA ILE A 140 0.91 -15.70 -0.92
C ILE A 140 1.50 -16.63 -1.98
N GLU A 141 0.80 -16.79 -3.09
CA GLU A 141 1.25 -17.64 -4.19
C GLU A 141 2.28 -16.93 -5.08
N ASP A 142 3.39 -17.60 -5.35
CA ASP A 142 4.37 -17.18 -6.36
C ASP A 142 4.04 -17.85 -7.71
N ILE A 143 3.57 -17.04 -8.66
CA ILE A 143 3.08 -17.49 -9.97
C ILE A 143 4.20 -17.26 -11.01
N PRO A 144 4.77 -18.33 -11.59
CA PRO A 144 5.84 -18.20 -12.57
C PRO A 144 5.33 -17.68 -13.92
N PHE A 145 6.16 -16.90 -14.60
CA PHE A 145 5.96 -16.54 -16.01
C PHE A 145 7.28 -16.62 -16.77
N ASP A 146 7.23 -16.44 -18.09
CA ASP A 146 8.43 -16.46 -18.92
C ASP A 146 9.34 -15.25 -18.61
N GLY A 147 10.38 -15.46 -17.80
CA GLY A 147 11.35 -14.45 -17.40
C GLY A 147 11.17 -13.86 -15.99
N GLY A 148 10.51 -14.58 -15.09
CA GLY A 148 10.37 -14.18 -13.68
C GLY A 148 9.22 -14.87 -12.96
N HIS A 149 8.79 -14.28 -11.85
CA HIS A 149 7.61 -14.70 -11.09
C HIS A 149 6.87 -13.51 -10.50
N LEU A 150 5.58 -13.68 -10.25
CA LEU A 150 4.71 -12.70 -9.62
C LEU A 150 4.27 -13.25 -8.27
N ARG A 151 4.46 -12.50 -7.18
CA ARG A 151 3.86 -12.81 -5.89
C ARG A 151 2.48 -12.17 -5.82
N LEU A 152 1.43 -12.97 -5.64
CA LEU A 152 0.03 -12.52 -5.63
C LEU A 152 -0.36 -12.02 -4.23
N LEU A 153 0.03 -10.79 -3.91
CA LEU A 153 -0.18 -10.20 -2.57
C LEU A 153 -1.67 -10.04 -2.24
N ALA A 154 -2.48 -9.60 -3.21
CA ALA A 154 -3.94 -9.55 -3.12
C ALA A 154 -4.57 -9.52 -4.53
N GLY A 155 -5.85 -9.90 -4.62
CA GLY A 155 -6.61 -9.86 -5.87
C GLY A 155 -6.50 -11.14 -6.69
N GLU A 156 -6.56 -11.00 -8.01
CA GLU A 156 -6.61 -12.12 -8.95
C GLU A 156 -5.64 -11.94 -10.11
N TYR A 157 -4.94 -13.01 -10.47
CA TYR A 157 -4.05 -13.03 -11.63
C TYR A 157 -4.15 -14.37 -12.38
N ASP A 158 -4.52 -14.31 -13.66
CA ASP A 158 -4.60 -15.47 -14.57
C ASP A 158 -5.38 -16.69 -14.00
N GLY A 159 -6.46 -16.42 -13.26
CA GLY A 159 -7.30 -17.45 -12.64
C GLY A 159 -6.84 -17.91 -11.25
N HIS A 160 -5.72 -17.39 -10.75
CA HIS A 160 -5.30 -17.51 -9.36
C HIS A 160 -5.94 -16.41 -8.51
N THR A 161 -6.34 -16.75 -7.30
CA THR A 161 -7.05 -15.85 -6.38
C THR A 161 -6.29 -15.81 -5.05
N GLY A 162 -5.82 -14.62 -4.67
CA GLY A 162 -5.29 -14.33 -3.34
C GLY A 162 -6.34 -13.70 -2.44
N PHE A 163 -5.90 -13.05 -1.37
CA PHE A 163 -6.80 -12.29 -0.50
C PHE A 163 -7.58 -11.23 -1.30
N GLN A 164 -8.89 -11.15 -1.07
CA GLN A 164 -9.78 -10.17 -1.70
C GLN A 164 -10.12 -9.08 -0.69
N SER A 165 -9.88 -7.81 -1.03
CA SER A 165 -10.36 -6.71 -0.19
C SER A 165 -11.89 -6.77 -0.08
N PRO A 166 -12.44 -6.61 1.14
CA PRO A 166 -13.88 -6.69 1.36
C PRO A 166 -14.67 -5.53 0.77
N TYR A 167 -14.02 -4.41 0.38
CA TYR A 167 -14.70 -3.20 -0.08
C TYR A 167 -14.41 -2.88 -1.55
N GLN A 168 -13.14 -2.69 -1.91
CA GLN A 168 -12.74 -2.32 -3.26
C GLN A 168 -11.94 -3.45 -3.90
N PRO A 169 -12.37 -3.98 -5.05
CA PRO A 169 -11.56 -4.93 -5.79
C PRO A 169 -10.22 -4.31 -6.19
N VAL A 170 -9.13 -4.92 -5.72
CA VAL A 170 -7.77 -4.55 -6.07
C VAL A 170 -7.01 -5.76 -6.54
N ASN A 171 -5.98 -5.49 -7.32
CA ASN A 171 -4.97 -6.42 -7.76
C ASN A 171 -3.62 -5.85 -7.32
N TYR A 172 -2.96 -6.54 -6.39
CA TYR A 172 -1.71 -6.08 -5.79
C TYR A 172 -0.66 -7.16 -5.89
N TYR A 173 0.45 -6.83 -6.56
CA TYR A 173 1.48 -7.80 -6.93
C TYR A 173 2.86 -7.29 -6.57
N ASP A 174 3.77 -8.21 -6.22
CA ASP A 174 5.22 -8.02 -6.29
C ASP A 174 5.78 -8.81 -7.48
N VAL A 175 6.19 -8.11 -8.53
CA VAL A 175 6.62 -8.72 -9.79
C VAL A 175 8.14 -8.74 -9.87
N HIS A 176 8.72 -9.93 -9.86
CA HIS A 176 10.15 -10.16 -10.00
C HIS A 176 10.48 -10.47 -11.45
N ILE A 177 11.37 -9.68 -12.06
CA ILE A 177 11.68 -9.75 -13.50
C ILE A 177 13.18 -9.97 -13.66
N GLU A 178 13.54 -11.08 -14.31
CA GLU A 178 14.93 -11.45 -14.59
C GLU A 178 15.61 -10.46 -15.55
N PRO A 179 16.96 -10.41 -15.56
CA PRO A 179 17.73 -9.57 -16.48
C PRO A 179 17.36 -9.76 -17.96
N GLY A 180 17.11 -8.65 -18.66
CA GLY A 180 16.74 -8.66 -20.08
C GLY A 180 15.36 -9.23 -20.39
N ARG A 181 14.53 -9.51 -19.37
CA ARG A 181 13.17 -10.03 -19.52
C ARG A 181 12.13 -8.93 -19.29
N LYS A 182 10.86 -9.30 -19.44
CA LYS A 182 9.73 -8.41 -19.23
C LYS A 182 8.54 -9.15 -18.68
N PHE A 183 7.74 -8.46 -17.88
CA PHE A 183 6.41 -8.88 -17.50
C PHE A 183 5.39 -8.22 -18.42
N THR A 184 4.34 -8.95 -18.80
CA THR A 184 3.26 -8.43 -19.64
C THR A 184 1.94 -9.03 -19.20
N THR A 185 0.97 -8.17 -18.91
CA THR A 185 -0.39 -8.60 -18.56
C THR A 185 -1.45 -7.74 -19.25
N LYS A 186 -2.62 -8.33 -19.46
CA LYS A 186 -3.82 -7.60 -19.88
C LYS A 186 -4.46 -6.97 -18.64
N VAL A 187 -4.99 -5.79 -18.82
CA VAL A 187 -5.69 -5.05 -17.77
C VAL A 187 -6.91 -4.38 -18.39
N ASP A 188 -7.89 -4.02 -17.57
CA ASP A 188 -9.00 -3.20 -18.05
C ASP A 188 -8.45 -1.85 -18.54
N SER A 189 -9.04 -1.34 -19.62
CA SER A 189 -8.51 -0.15 -20.28
C SER A 189 -8.55 1.09 -19.39
N ASP A 190 -9.54 1.16 -18.51
CA ASP A 190 -9.83 2.28 -17.59
C ASP A 190 -9.28 2.07 -16.17
N ALA A 191 -8.70 0.90 -15.87
CA ALA A 191 -8.15 0.63 -14.54
C ALA A 191 -7.13 1.70 -14.11
N ALA A 192 -7.19 2.13 -12.86
CA ALA A 192 -6.13 2.88 -12.23
C ALA A 192 -4.96 1.95 -11.93
N ILE A 193 -3.75 2.30 -12.41
CA ILE A 193 -2.55 1.49 -12.17
C ILE A 193 -1.43 2.40 -11.69
N THR A 194 -0.88 2.01 -10.55
CA THR A 194 0.33 2.59 -9.97
C THR A 194 1.40 1.52 -9.88
N VAL A 195 2.62 1.87 -10.26
CA VAL A 195 3.79 0.99 -10.26
C VAL A 195 4.85 1.59 -9.34
N PHE A 196 5.44 0.80 -8.45
CA PHE A 196 6.55 1.23 -7.61
C PHE A 196 7.77 0.35 -7.85
N ALA A 197 8.91 0.96 -8.19
CA ALA A 197 10.15 0.25 -8.45
C ALA A 197 10.84 -0.12 -7.13
N LEU A 198 10.39 -1.22 -6.52
CA LEU A 198 10.83 -1.67 -5.21
C LEU A 198 12.32 -2.02 -5.21
N ARG A 199 12.80 -2.82 -6.17
CA ARG A 199 14.23 -3.13 -6.35
C ARG A 199 14.67 -2.87 -7.78
N GLY A 200 15.75 -2.10 -7.95
CA GLY A 200 16.25 -1.74 -9.27
C GLY A 200 15.33 -0.78 -10.03
N ALA A 201 15.68 -0.48 -11.28
CA ALA A 201 14.90 0.40 -12.14
C ALA A 201 14.12 -0.42 -13.18
N VAL A 202 12.91 -0.01 -13.51
CA VAL A 202 12.04 -0.66 -14.50
C VAL A 202 11.75 0.27 -15.66
N GLN A 203 11.64 -0.25 -16.88
CA GLN A 203 11.22 0.53 -18.04
C GLN A 203 9.74 0.29 -18.35
N ILE A 204 8.99 1.38 -18.53
CA ILE A 204 7.55 1.38 -18.80
C ILE A 204 7.28 2.32 -19.98
N GLY A 205 6.74 1.78 -21.08
CA GLY A 205 6.40 2.61 -22.25
C GLY A 205 7.60 3.29 -22.92
N GLY A 206 8.83 2.83 -22.66
CA GLY A 206 10.08 3.42 -23.14
C GLY A 206 10.76 4.36 -22.15
N GLU A 207 10.10 4.72 -21.05
CA GLU A 207 10.64 5.59 -20.00
C GLU A 207 11.13 4.77 -18.80
N THR A 208 12.22 5.20 -18.17
CA THR A 208 12.78 4.54 -16.98
C THR A 208 12.10 5.09 -15.74
N LEU A 209 11.56 4.21 -14.91
CA LEU A 209 11.18 4.47 -13.53
C LEU A 209 12.35 4.06 -12.61
N PRO A 210 13.05 5.03 -11.99
CA PRO A 210 14.14 4.75 -11.06
C PRO A 210 13.68 3.96 -9.83
N HIS A 211 14.64 3.25 -9.22
CA HIS A 211 14.45 2.59 -7.94
C HIS A 211 13.89 3.55 -6.87
N PHE A 212 12.93 3.07 -6.09
CA PHE A 212 12.28 3.80 -5.01
C PHE A 212 11.51 5.04 -5.48
N GLU A 213 10.96 4.98 -6.69
CA GLU A 213 9.98 5.93 -7.21
C GLU A 213 8.71 5.19 -7.65
N ALA A 214 7.59 5.92 -7.68
CA ALA A 214 6.32 5.42 -8.19
C ALA A 214 5.96 6.09 -9.52
N ALA A 215 5.28 5.36 -10.40
CA ALA A 215 4.66 5.86 -11.61
C ALA A 215 3.16 5.60 -11.59
N ILE A 216 2.38 6.65 -11.83
CA ILE A 216 0.96 6.56 -12.17
C ILE A 216 0.90 6.40 -13.68
N LEU A 217 0.15 5.42 -14.16
CA LEU A 217 0.10 5.07 -15.58
C LEU A 217 -1.11 5.64 -16.30
N THR A 218 -0.96 5.86 -17.61
CA THR A 218 -2.08 6.18 -18.49
C THR A 218 -3.07 5.01 -18.58
N GLU A 219 -4.26 5.30 -19.09
CA GLU A 219 -5.20 4.27 -19.58
C GLU A 219 -4.58 3.41 -20.69
N GLY A 220 -5.11 2.20 -20.85
CA GLY A 220 -4.66 1.21 -21.82
C GLY A 220 -4.96 -0.23 -21.38
N ASP A 221 -5.11 -1.14 -22.32
CA ASP A 221 -5.49 -2.54 -22.07
C ASP A 221 -4.31 -3.48 -21.76
N LYS A 222 -3.08 -2.93 -21.70
CA LYS A 222 -1.86 -3.72 -21.59
C LYS A 222 -0.79 -3.03 -20.77
N LEU A 223 -0.38 -3.69 -19.69
CA LEU A 223 0.80 -3.34 -18.90
C LEU A 223 2.01 -4.11 -19.41
N VAL A 224 3.13 -3.41 -19.59
CA VAL A 224 4.42 -3.99 -19.95
C VAL A 224 5.48 -3.36 -19.03
N LEU A 225 6.17 -4.20 -18.28
CA LEU A 225 7.28 -3.83 -17.41
C LEU A 225 8.54 -4.52 -17.93
N GLU A 226 9.57 -3.76 -18.27
CA GLU A 226 10.77 -4.30 -18.91
C GLU A 226 11.97 -4.10 -17.97
N ASN A 227 12.80 -5.14 -17.82
CA ASN A 227 14.06 -5.09 -17.12
C ASN A 227 15.22 -5.08 -18.14
N PRO A 228 15.70 -3.90 -18.59
CA PRO A 228 16.86 -3.83 -19.47
C PRO A 228 18.21 -4.04 -18.74
N GLY A 229 18.19 -4.20 -17.41
CA GLY A 229 19.37 -4.31 -16.56
C GLY A 229 20.01 -5.69 -16.53
N GLY A 230 21.12 -5.79 -15.78
CA GLY A 230 21.89 -7.02 -15.59
C GLY A 230 21.56 -7.81 -14.32
N GLU A 231 20.69 -7.28 -13.46
CA GLU A 231 20.24 -7.92 -12.21
C GLU A 231 18.71 -8.03 -12.21
N GLU A 232 18.19 -8.97 -11.43
CA GLU A 232 16.75 -9.08 -11.19
C GLU A 232 16.21 -7.82 -10.52
N ILE A 233 15.03 -7.38 -10.96
CA ILE A 233 14.29 -6.27 -10.37
C ILE A 233 13.00 -6.77 -9.74
N SER A 234 12.50 -6.06 -8.74
CA SER A 234 11.18 -6.28 -8.16
C SER A 234 10.37 -5.00 -8.26
N VAL A 235 9.12 -5.13 -8.68
CA VAL A 235 8.24 -4.02 -9.01
C VAL A 235 6.87 -4.29 -8.43
N LEU A 236 6.40 -3.40 -7.56
CA LEU A 236 5.05 -3.48 -7.03
C LEU A 236 4.06 -2.91 -8.05
N VAL A 237 2.98 -3.65 -8.31
CA VAL A 237 1.90 -3.22 -9.19
C VAL A 237 0.63 -3.18 -8.37
N PHE A 238 0.04 -1.98 -8.26
CA PHE A 238 -1.27 -1.78 -7.66
C PHE A 238 -2.25 -1.40 -8.77
N GLN A 239 -3.27 -2.23 -8.96
CA GLN A 239 -4.32 -2.06 -9.96
C GLN A 239 -5.70 -2.07 -9.27
N SER A 240 -6.57 -1.15 -9.65
CA SER A 240 -7.95 -1.09 -9.16
C SER A 240 -8.82 -0.26 -10.10
N GLN A 241 -10.10 -0.13 -9.78
CA GLN A 241 -10.98 0.85 -10.41
C GLN A 241 -10.96 2.15 -9.60
N LYS A 242 -11.08 3.31 -10.25
CA LYS A 242 -11.16 4.60 -9.55
C LYS A 242 -12.44 4.66 -8.72
N ILE A 243 -12.38 5.25 -7.53
CA ILE A 243 -13.60 5.54 -6.74
C ILE A 243 -14.34 6.72 -7.37
N GLY A 244 -13.61 7.75 -7.81
CA GLY A 244 -14.20 8.93 -8.47
C GLY A 244 -15.03 9.82 -7.54
N GLU A 245 -14.80 9.75 -6.23
CA GLU A 245 -15.48 10.57 -5.22
C GLU A 245 -14.58 11.70 -4.70
N PRO A 246 -15.15 12.79 -4.14
CA PRO A 246 -14.37 13.81 -3.45
C PRO A 246 -13.54 13.22 -2.30
N ILE A 247 -12.32 13.72 -2.15
CA ILE A 247 -11.38 13.35 -1.08
C ILE A 247 -11.10 14.60 -0.24
N ALA A 248 -11.49 14.55 1.04
CA ALA A 248 -11.10 15.53 2.05
C ALA A 248 -10.00 14.90 2.93
N TRP A 249 -8.79 15.45 2.84
CA TRP A 249 -7.62 14.96 3.56
C TRP A 249 -6.68 16.11 3.98
N ARG A 250 -6.66 16.41 5.28
CA ARG A 250 -5.72 17.35 5.92
C ARG A 250 -4.43 16.62 6.34
N PRO A 251 -3.32 17.32 6.66
CA PRO A 251 -2.16 16.64 7.26
C PRO A 251 -2.60 15.82 8.48
N GLY A 252 -2.38 14.51 8.44
CA GLY A 252 -2.82 13.59 9.48
C GLY A 252 -3.53 12.36 8.93
N PRO A 253 -4.14 11.56 9.84
CA PRO A 253 -4.41 10.15 9.55
C PRO A 253 -5.87 9.83 9.22
N ILE A 254 -6.69 10.86 8.98
CA ILE A 254 -8.14 10.74 8.73
C ILE A 254 -8.44 11.22 7.32
N VAL A 255 -9.17 10.40 6.55
CA VAL A 255 -9.56 10.72 5.17
C VAL A 255 -11.07 10.54 5.00
N MET A 256 -11.77 11.63 4.71
CA MET A 256 -13.23 11.65 4.52
C MET A 256 -13.58 12.15 3.12
N ASN A 257 -14.87 12.36 2.81
CA ASN A 257 -15.29 12.94 1.54
C ASN A 257 -15.51 14.45 1.62
N THR A 258 -15.77 15.00 2.80
CA THR A 258 -16.04 16.43 3.02
C THR A 258 -15.24 17.01 4.20
N GLU A 259 -15.05 18.33 4.19
CA GLU A 259 -14.37 19.03 5.31
C GLU A 259 -15.18 18.95 6.60
N GLU A 260 -16.52 18.96 6.51
CA GLU A 260 -17.41 18.81 7.66
C GLU A 260 -17.29 17.42 8.33
N GLU A 261 -17.14 16.36 7.51
CA GLU A 261 -16.87 15.01 8.02
C GLU A 261 -15.50 14.93 8.71
N LEU A 262 -14.47 15.61 8.17
CA LEU A 262 -13.17 15.72 8.83
C LEU A 262 -13.27 16.46 10.17
N ASP A 263 -13.94 17.61 10.21
CA ASP A 263 -14.12 18.39 11.44
C ASP A 263 -14.80 17.55 12.51
N THR A 264 -15.86 16.84 12.14
CA THR A 264 -16.55 15.89 13.02
C THR A 264 -15.62 14.80 13.53
N ALA A 265 -14.83 14.17 12.65
CA ALA A 265 -13.91 13.11 13.04
C ALA A 265 -12.83 13.59 14.03
N TYR A 266 -12.26 14.78 13.81
CA TYR A 266 -11.29 15.35 14.74
C TYR A 266 -11.93 15.80 16.06
N ASP A 267 -13.16 16.30 16.07
CA ASP A 267 -13.92 16.56 17.29
C ASP A 267 -14.15 15.28 18.10
N GLU A 268 -14.45 14.18 17.43
CA GLU A 268 -14.61 12.88 18.07
C GLU A 268 -13.31 12.34 18.67
N VAL A 269 -12.16 12.56 18.03
CA VAL A 269 -10.85 12.25 18.63
C VAL A 269 -10.64 13.07 19.91
N ARG A 270 -10.90 14.39 19.87
CA ARG A 270 -10.72 15.29 21.03
C ARG A 270 -11.63 14.93 22.20
N ASN A 271 -12.85 14.52 21.92
CA ASN A 271 -13.89 14.28 22.92
C ASN A 271 -14.04 12.81 23.33
N GLY A 272 -13.23 11.90 22.80
CA GLY A 272 -13.25 10.47 23.14
C GLY A 272 -14.39 9.67 22.50
N GLY A 273 -15.01 10.19 21.43
CA GLY A 273 -16.13 9.57 20.70
C GLY A 273 -15.76 8.95 19.35
N PHE A 274 -14.46 8.76 19.09
CA PHE A 274 -13.94 8.35 17.77
C PHE A 274 -14.19 6.88 17.42
N ILE A 275 -14.09 5.97 18.41
CA ILE A 275 -14.37 4.55 18.18
C ILE A 275 -15.88 4.34 18.13
N LYS A 276 -16.39 3.84 16.99
CA LYS A 276 -17.83 3.60 16.76
C LYS A 276 -18.24 2.14 16.88
N GLU A 277 -17.38 1.25 16.41
CA GLU A 277 -17.61 -0.18 16.31
C GLU A 277 -16.54 -0.94 17.12
N LYS A 278 -16.78 -2.23 17.39
CA LYS A 278 -15.73 -3.13 17.89
C LYS A 278 -14.91 -3.63 16.71
N ILE A 279 -13.62 -3.86 16.94
CA ILE A 279 -12.70 -4.37 15.92
C ILE A 279 -12.95 -5.86 15.69
N HIS A 280 -13.01 -6.28 14.42
CA HIS A 280 -13.17 -7.67 14.02
C HIS A 280 -11.84 -8.25 13.51
N MET A 281 -11.38 -9.33 14.14
CA MET A 281 -10.23 -10.10 13.65
C MET A 281 -10.72 -11.20 12.72
N GLU A 282 -10.32 -11.16 11.44
CA GLU A 282 -10.49 -12.31 10.56
C GLU A 282 -9.32 -13.27 10.78
N LYS A 283 -9.60 -14.42 11.39
CA LYS A 283 -8.63 -15.51 11.54
C LYS A 283 -8.49 -16.27 10.23
#